data_AF-A0A0F9DHB4-F1
#
_entry.id   AF-A0A0F9DHB4-F1
#
_cell.length_a   1.000
_cell.length_b   1.000
_cell.length_c   1.000
_cell.angle_alpha   90.00
_cell.angle_beta   90.00
_cell.angle_gamma   90.00
#
_symmetry.space_group_name_H-M   'P 1'
#
loop_
_entity.id
_entity.type
_entity.pdbx_description
1 polymer ?
#
loop_
_entity_poly.entity_id
_entity_poly.type
_entity_poly.pdbx_seq_one_letter_code
_entity_poly.pdbx_strand_id
1 'polypeptide(L)'
;MSILRWFTPFFLLGVIGCANVPFTRDECNAAQYETAHEVNNCLKLAEDYVQEQFAKAERRVEKRDALVAFLNACDKTKGLVIVETIKIGRSLLPNKRQQRDALKEYGYRYTHYNIHRNARMHDFTCLMYADVKRMLQQAGF
;
A
#
# COMPACT_ATOMS: atom_id res chain seq x y z
N MET A 1 20.16 42.66 -43.07
CA MET A 1 20.58 41.67 -42.07
C MET A 1 20.74 42.37 -40.73
N SER A 2 19.72 42.32 -39.88
CA SER A 2 19.82 42.63 -38.45
C SER A 2 18.75 41.80 -37.75
N ILE A 3 19.23 40.85 -36.95
CA ILE A 3 18.45 39.83 -36.24
C ILE A 3 17.62 40.54 -35.17
N LEU A 4 16.31 40.67 -35.43
CA LEU A 4 15.35 41.08 -34.41
C LEU A 4 15.34 39.99 -33.33
N ARG A 5 15.93 40.33 -32.19
CA ARG A 5 15.85 39.59 -30.92
C ARG A 5 14.38 39.36 -30.58
N TRP A 6 13.92 38.13 -30.81
CA TRP A 6 12.75 37.56 -30.17
C TRP A 6 13.03 37.46 -28.67
N PHE A 7 12.71 38.50 -27.91
CA PHE A 7 12.55 38.42 -26.46
C PHE A 7 11.08 38.07 -26.19
N THR A 8 10.71 36.83 -26.51
CA THR A 8 9.44 36.23 -26.10
C THR A 8 9.53 36.03 -24.58
N PRO A 9 8.67 36.67 -23.77
CA PRO A 9 8.75 36.51 -22.33
C PRO A 9 8.28 35.09 -21.99
N PHE A 10 9.22 34.30 -21.49
CA PHE A 10 9.05 33.00 -20.85
C PHE A 10 8.36 33.18 -19.48
N PHE A 11 7.18 33.81 -19.47
CA PHE A 11 6.44 34.22 -18.26
C PHE A 11 5.03 33.60 -18.19
N LEU A 12 4.83 32.48 -18.89
CA LEU A 12 3.56 31.74 -18.95
C LEU A 12 3.72 30.23 -18.69
N LEU A 13 4.77 29.83 -17.98
CA LEU A 13 5.05 28.44 -17.59
C LEU A 13 5.22 28.25 -16.06
N GLY A 14 4.62 29.13 -15.25
CA GLY A 14 4.73 29.10 -13.79
C GLY A 14 3.46 28.72 -13.02
N VAL A 15 2.38 28.28 -13.69
CA VAL A 15 1.06 28.07 -13.03
C VAL A 15 0.49 26.66 -13.24
N ILE A 16 1.35 25.68 -13.49
CA ILE A 16 0.95 24.27 -13.48
C ILE A 16 1.83 23.55 -12.47
N GLY A 17 1.33 23.34 -11.25
CA GLY A 17 1.93 22.36 -10.34
C GLY A 17 2.10 22.72 -8.87
N CYS A 18 1.17 23.44 -8.24
CA CYS A 18 0.87 23.16 -6.83
C CYS A 18 -0.42 22.34 -6.79
N ALA A 19 -0.30 21.08 -7.23
CA ALA A 19 -1.37 20.10 -7.14
C ALA A 19 -1.66 19.82 -5.67
N ASN A 20 -2.84 20.27 -5.17
CA ASN A 20 -3.53 19.77 -3.97
C ASN A 20 -2.62 19.17 -2.88
N VAL A 21 -1.64 19.94 -2.40
CA VAL A 21 -0.94 19.61 -1.16
C VAL A 21 -1.76 20.28 -0.07
N PRO A 22 -2.52 19.53 0.74
CA PRO A 22 -3.23 20.14 1.86
C PRO A 22 -2.19 20.68 2.83
N PHE A 23 -2.39 21.93 3.22
CA PHE A 23 -1.52 22.62 4.15
C PHE A 23 -1.33 21.79 5.42
N THR A 24 -0.08 21.61 5.82
CA THR A 24 0.25 21.03 7.12
C THR A 24 -0.11 22.00 8.24
N ARG A 25 -0.28 21.49 9.46
CA ARG A 25 -0.64 22.31 10.62
C ARG A 25 0.33 23.47 10.84
N ASP A 26 1.62 23.26 10.56
CA ASP A 26 2.67 24.29 10.70
C ASP A 26 2.56 25.38 9.62
N GLU A 27 2.14 25.03 8.40
CA GLU A 27 1.88 25.99 7.33
C GLU A 27 0.62 26.83 7.61
N CYS A 28 -0.44 26.23 8.19
CA CYS A 28 -1.62 26.96 8.68
C CYS A 28 -1.33 27.86 9.88
N ASN A 29 -0.28 27.60 10.66
CA ASN A 29 0.13 28.47 11.76
C ASN A 29 1.09 29.59 11.28
N ALA A 30 1.85 29.32 10.22
CA ALA A 30 2.80 30.27 9.64
C ALA A 30 2.16 31.25 8.66
N ALA A 31 1.03 30.88 8.04
CA ALA A 31 0.31 31.76 7.13
C ALA A 31 -0.37 32.91 7.88
N GLN A 32 -0.30 34.12 7.31
CA GLN A 32 -1.03 35.27 7.81
C GLN A 32 -2.46 35.22 7.27
N TYR A 33 -3.42 35.07 8.18
CA TYR A 33 -4.85 35.11 7.86
C TYR A 33 -5.45 36.41 8.37
N GLU A 34 -6.41 36.96 7.63
CA GLU A 34 -7.09 38.19 8.01
C GLU A 34 -8.07 37.96 9.16
N THR A 35 -8.61 36.74 9.27
CA THR A 35 -9.59 36.39 10.30
C THR A 35 -9.24 35.10 11.03
N ALA A 36 -9.60 35.04 12.32
CA ALA A 36 -9.49 33.81 13.11
C ALA A 36 -10.32 32.65 12.55
N HIS A 37 -11.38 32.95 11.78
CA HIS A 37 -12.20 31.92 11.14
C HIS A 37 -11.42 31.18 10.04
N GLU A 38 -10.61 31.88 9.25
CA GLU A 38 -9.82 31.29 8.17
C GLU A 38 -8.67 30.42 8.70
N VAL A 39 -8.02 30.84 9.79
CA VAL A 39 -7.03 30.03 10.51
C VAL A 39 -7.66 28.70 10.96
N ASN A 40 -8.84 28.75 11.59
CA ASN A 40 -9.53 27.57 12.07
C ASN A 40 -9.98 26.64 10.94
N ASN A 41 -10.40 27.19 9.80
CA ASN A 41 -10.74 26.39 8.62
C ASN A 41 -9.51 25.70 8.03
N CYS A 42 -8.36 26.37 7.96
CA CYS A 42 -7.11 25.75 7.51
C CYS A 42 -6.68 24.62 8.45
N LEU A 43 -6.66 24.88 9.76
CA LEU A 43 -6.29 23.88 10.76
C LEU A 43 -7.21 22.65 10.71
N LYS A 44 -8.51 22.85 10.54
CA LYS A 44 -9.48 21.77 10.41
C LYS A 44 -9.26 20.94 9.14
N LEU A 45 -9.00 21.58 8.00
CA LEU A 45 -8.68 20.87 6.75
C LEU A 45 -7.37 20.08 6.85
N ALA A 46 -6.37 20.62 7.54
CA ALA A 46 -5.11 19.92 7.81
C ALA A 46 -5.34 18.69 8.70
N GLU A 47 -6.16 18.82 9.74
CA GLU A 47 -6.53 17.71 10.62
C GLU A 47 -7.34 16.63 9.89
N ASP A 48 -8.35 17.02 9.12
CA ASP A 48 -9.17 16.11 8.32
C ASP A 48 -8.31 15.31 7.32
N TYR A 49 -7.34 15.96 6.67
CA TYR A 49 -6.39 15.28 5.78
C TYR A 49 -5.51 14.27 6.52
N VAL A 50 -4.97 14.66 7.67
CA VAL A 50 -4.14 13.77 8.49
C VAL A 50 -4.94 12.57 8.97
N GLN A 51 -6.17 12.79 9.47
CA GLN A 51 -7.08 11.71 9.84
C GLN A 51 -7.43 10.80 8.66
N GLU A 52 -7.64 11.36 7.47
CA GLU A 52 -7.91 10.57 6.27
C GLU A 52 -6.70 9.70 5.87
N GLN A 53 -5.47 10.22 6.02
CA GLN A 53 -4.24 9.44 5.80
C GLN A 53 -4.08 8.33 6.83
N PHE A 54 -4.35 8.59 8.11
CA PHE A 54 -4.35 7.57 9.16
C PHE A 54 -5.40 6.49 8.88
N ALA A 55 -6.64 6.87 8.56
CA ALA A 55 -7.70 5.92 8.21
C ALA A 55 -7.36 5.09 6.96
N LYS A 56 -6.71 5.70 5.95
CA LYS A 56 -6.20 4.97 4.78
C LYS A 56 -5.08 4.00 5.15
N ALA A 57 -4.20 4.37 6.08
CA ALA A 57 -3.13 3.51 6.56
C ALA A 57 -3.67 2.33 7.39
N GLU A 58 -4.60 2.57 8.31
CA GLU A 58 -5.28 1.52 9.09
C GLU A 58 -5.97 0.51 8.19
N ARG A 59 -6.76 0.98 7.20
CA ARG A 59 -7.39 0.09 6.21
C ARG A 59 -6.40 -0.76 5.43
N ARG A 60 -5.16 -0.28 5.22
CA ARG A 60 -4.11 -1.07 4.55
C ARG A 60 -3.54 -2.14 5.47
N VAL A 61 -3.39 -1.83 6.76
CA VAL A 61 -2.95 -2.79 7.79
C VAL A 61 -4.01 -3.87 7.98
N GLU A 62 -5.27 -3.51 8.18
CA GLU A 62 -6.38 -4.47 8.34
C GLU A 62 -6.51 -5.43 7.16
N LYS A 63 -6.44 -4.91 5.92
CA LYS A 63 -6.48 -5.74 4.71
C LYS A 63 -5.31 -6.73 4.65
N ARG A 64 -4.16 -6.34 5.18
CA ARG A 64 -2.95 -7.15 5.20
C ARG A 64 -3.02 -8.21 6.30
N ASP A 65 -3.51 -7.86 7.48
CA ASP A 65 -3.83 -8.81 8.55
C ASP A 65 -4.81 -9.88 8.05
N ALA A 66 -5.87 -9.46 7.36
CA ALA A 66 -6.84 -10.36 6.76
C ALA A 66 -6.21 -11.32 5.75
N LEU A 67 -5.31 -10.81 4.89
CA LEU A 67 -4.58 -11.64 3.93
C LEU A 67 -3.65 -12.65 4.63
N VAL A 68 -2.89 -12.21 5.63
CA VAL A 68 -2.03 -13.09 6.45
C VAL A 68 -2.86 -14.19 7.10
N ALA A 69 -3.98 -13.82 7.72
CA ALA A 69 -4.89 -14.75 8.37
C ALA A 69 -5.48 -15.76 7.37
N PHE A 70 -5.91 -15.31 6.18
CA PHE A 70 -6.42 -16.16 5.12
C PHE A 70 -5.38 -17.20 4.66
N LEU A 71 -4.15 -16.78 4.37
CA LEU A 71 -3.10 -17.70 3.91
C LEU A 71 -2.76 -18.73 4.98
N ASN A 72 -2.63 -18.29 6.24
CA ASN A 72 -2.35 -19.19 7.36
C ASN A 72 -3.51 -20.16 7.63
N ALA A 73 -4.76 -19.71 7.49
CA ALA A 73 -5.93 -20.58 7.64
C ALA A 73 -5.99 -21.64 6.53
N CYS A 74 -5.68 -21.25 5.28
CA CYS A 74 -5.61 -22.17 4.15
C CYS A 74 -4.53 -23.24 4.37
N ASP A 75 -3.30 -22.84 4.70
CA ASP A 75 -2.15 -23.75 4.90
C ASP A 75 -2.33 -24.67 6.11
N LYS A 76 -3.05 -24.22 7.15
CA LYS A 76 -3.39 -25.05 8.32
C LYS A 76 -4.44 -26.12 7.99
N THR A 77 -5.26 -25.92 6.97
CA THR A 77 -6.38 -26.82 6.64
C THR A 77 -5.89 -27.97 5.77
N LYS A 78 -6.03 -29.20 6.27
CA LYS A 78 -5.56 -30.40 5.57
C LYS A 78 -6.29 -30.56 4.23
N GLY A 79 -5.51 -30.81 3.17
CA GLY A 79 -6.04 -31.04 1.82
C GLY A 79 -6.32 -29.77 1.03
N LEU A 80 -6.19 -28.57 1.63
CA LEU A 80 -6.19 -27.32 0.89
C LEU A 80 -4.76 -26.94 0.48
N VAL A 81 -4.66 -26.25 -0.65
CA VAL A 81 -3.43 -25.69 -1.20
C VAL A 81 -3.69 -24.27 -1.68
N ILE A 82 -2.69 -23.41 -1.48
CA ILE A 82 -2.72 -22.03 -1.98
C ILE A 82 -2.24 -22.06 -3.44
N VAL A 83 -3.10 -21.59 -4.33
CA VAL A 83 -2.76 -21.31 -5.72
C VAL A 83 -2.47 -19.83 -5.84
N GLU A 84 -1.23 -19.51 -6.21
CA GLU A 84 -0.71 -18.15 -6.32
C GLU A 84 -0.75 -17.70 -7.77
N THR A 85 -1.39 -16.57 -8.07
CA THR A 85 -1.27 -15.91 -9.39
C THR A 85 -0.06 -14.97 -9.43
N ILE A 86 0.36 -14.48 -8.26
CA ILE A 86 1.60 -13.73 -8.06
C ILE A 86 2.49 -14.51 -7.11
N LYS A 87 3.74 -14.74 -7.50
CA LYS A 87 4.70 -15.42 -6.62
C LYS A 87 4.82 -14.67 -5.29
N ILE A 88 4.63 -15.40 -4.19
CA ILE A 88 4.96 -14.86 -2.86
C ILE A 88 6.43 -14.45 -2.87
N GLY A 89 6.68 -13.18 -2.52
CA GLY A 89 8.03 -12.63 -2.49
C GLY A 89 8.93 -13.40 -1.51
N ARG A 90 10.25 -13.26 -1.69
CA ARG A 90 11.18 -13.70 -0.65
C ARG A 90 10.85 -12.95 0.64
N SER A 91 10.93 -13.65 1.78
CA SER A 91 10.84 -12.99 3.08
C SER A 91 11.76 -11.78 3.13
N LEU A 92 11.24 -10.62 3.53
CA LEU A 92 12.02 -9.40 3.72
C LEU A 92 12.98 -9.52 4.91
N LEU A 93 12.91 -10.63 5.66
CA LEU A 93 13.83 -10.90 6.75
C LEU A 93 15.20 -11.30 6.18
N PRO A 94 16.26 -10.54 6.51
CA PRO A 94 17.58 -10.66 5.88
C PRO A 94 18.27 -12.01 6.11
N ASN A 95 17.87 -12.82 7.09
CA ASN A 95 18.52 -14.11 7.36
C ASN A 95 17.55 -15.25 7.73
N LYS A 96 17.98 -16.50 7.50
CA LYS A 96 17.22 -17.73 7.82
C LYS A 96 16.92 -17.90 9.31
N ARG A 97 17.66 -17.24 10.19
CA ARG A 97 17.46 -17.32 11.65
C ARG A 97 16.23 -16.52 12.06
N GLN A 98 16.13 -15.27 11.65
CA GLN A 98 14.96 -14.42 11.87
C GLN A 98 13.70 -15.01 11.24
N GLN A 99 13.82 -15.67 10.08
CA GLN A 99 12.67 -16.38 9.47
C GLN A 99 12.19 -17.55 10.35
N ARG A 100 13.12 -18.32 10.94
CA ARG A 100 12.79 -19.39 11.89
C ARG A 100 12.23 -18.83 13.20
N ASP A 101 12.81 -17.76 13.70
CA ASP A 101 12.38 -17.12 14.95
C ASP A 101 10.97 -16.55 14.78
N ALA A 102 10.68 -15.88 13.67
CA ALA A 102 9.34 -15.43 13.33
C ALA A 102 8.35 -16.60 13.21
N LEU A 103 8.75 -17.71 12.58
CA LEU A 103 7.92 -18.92 12.53
C LEU A 103 7.67 -19.51 13.92
N LYS A 104 8.66 -19.46 14.82
CA LYS A 104 8.55 -19.96 16.20
C LYS A 104 7.69 -19.05 17.08
N GLU A 105 7.83 -17.74 16.91
CA GLU A 105 7.12 -16.71 17.69
C GLU A 105 5.64 -16.62 17.29
N TYR A 106 5.36 -16.60 15.98
CA TYR A 106 4.00 -16.45 15.48
C TYR A 106 3.33 -17.78 15.14
N GLY A 107 4.08 -18.89 15.05
CA GLY A 107 3.56 -20.23 14.74
C GLY A 107 3.08 -20.42 13.29
N TYR A 108 3.18 -19.39 12.46
CA TYR A 108 2.54 -19.32 11.15
C TYR A 108 3.53 -19.04 10.02
N ARG A 109 3.31 -19.68 8.86
CA ARG A 109 4.19 -19.62 7.70
C ARG A 109 4.15 -18.26 7.00
N TYR A 110 3.00 -17.59 7.01
CA TYR A 110 2.80 -16.29 6.36
C TYR A 110 2.73 -15.17 7.40
N THR A 111 3.42 -14.07 7.14
CA THR A 111 3.56 -12.91 8.02
C THR A 111 3.56 -11.61 7.23
N HIS A 112 3.40 -10.50 7.95
CA HIS A 112 3.58 -9.16 7.39
C HIS A 112 4.95 -8.93 6.75
N TYR A 113 5.97 -9.75 7.02
CA TYR A 113 7.31 -9.55 6.50
C TYR A 113 7.63 -10.39 5.27
N ASN A 114 6.88 -11.46 5.01
CA ASN A 114 7.13 -12.32 3.84
C ASN A 114 6.09 -12.20 2.73
N ILE A 115 4.95 -11.58 3.00
CA ILE A 115 3.99 -11.21 1.96
C ILE A 115 4.43 -9.88 1.33
N HIS A 116 4.47 -9.84 0.00
CA HIS A 116 4.83 -8.62 -0.74
C HIS A 116 3.86 -7.47 -0.41
N ARG A 117 4.34 -6.21 -0.39
CA ARG A 117 3.50 -5.06 0.01
C ARG A 117 2.30 -4.80 -0.89
N ASN A 118 2.41 -5.22 -2.14
CA ASN A 118 1.36 -5.04 -3.13
C ASN A 118 0.47 -6.28 -3.29
N ALA A 119 0.72 -7.36 -2.53
CA ALA A 119 -0.09 -8.57 -2.60
C ALA A 119 -1.50 -8.29 -2.06
N ARG A 120 -2.51 -8.82 -2.74
CA ARG A 120 -3.93 -8.63 -2.47
C ARG A 120 -4.59 -9.98 -2.28
N MET A 121 -5.77 -9.98 -1.65
CA MET A 121 -6.53 -11.21 -1.41
C MET A 121 -6.83 -12.00 -2.69
N HIS A 122 -7.15 -11.33 -3.79
CA HIS A 122 -7.47 -11.97 -5.07
C HIS A 122 -6.26 -12.54 -5.82
N ASP A 123 -5.03 -12.29 -5.33
CA ASP A 123 -3.84 -12.90 -5.91
C ASP A 123 -3.65 -14.36 -5.44
N PHE A 124 -4.50 -14.81 -4.50
CA PHE A 124 -4.43 -16.11 -3.86
C PHE A 124 -5.79 -16.79 -3.86
N THR A 125 -5.80 -18.05 -4.26
CA THR A 125 -6.99 -18.90 -4.18
C THR A 125 -6.67 -20.12 -3.33
N CYS A 126 -7.51 -20.41 -2.35
CA CYS A 126 -7.40 -21.61 -1.54
C CYS A 126 -8.29 -22.71 -2.15
N LEU A 127 -7.68 -23.77 -2.69
CA LEU A 127 -8.39 -24.86 -3.37
C LEU A 127 -8.05 -26.21 -2.75
N MET A 128 -8.95 -27.18 -2.90
CA MET A 128 -8.64 -28.55 -2.54
C MET A 128 -7.57 -29.10 -3.49
N TYR A 129 -6.60 -29.83 -2.95
CA TYR A 129 -5.55 -30.49 -3.73
C TYR A 129 -6.13 -31.41 -4.82
N ALA A 130 -7.24 -32.09 -4.51
CA ALA A 130 -7.94 -32.93 -5.47
C ALA A 130 -8.49 -32.13 -6.67
N ASP A 131 -8.99 -30.91 -6.42
CA ASP A 131 -9.47 -30.03 -7.49
C ASP A 131 -8.33 -29.50 -8.33
N VAL A 132 -7.24 -29.04 -7.70
CA VAL A 132 -6.04 -28.61 -8.42
C VAL A 132 -5.49 -29.74 -9.28
N LYS A 133 -5.40 -30.96 -8.74
CA LYS A 133 -4.95 -32.14 -9.49
C LYS A 133 -5.86 -32.41 -10.71
N ARG A 134 -7.18 -32.35 -10.53
CA ARG A 134 -8.14 -32.53 -11.64
C ARG A 134 -7.99 -31.44 -12.71
N MET A 135 -7.79 -30.19 -12.30
CA MET A 135 -7.58 -29.07 -13.24
C MET A 135 -6.29 -29.24 -14.03
N LEU A 136 -5.20 -29.67 -13.39
CA LEU A 136 -3.93 -29.94 -14.06
C LEU A 136 -4.06 -31.10 -15.07
N GLN A 137 -4.73 -32.19 -14.68
CA GLN A 137 -4.99 -33.32 -15.56
C GLN A 137 -5.83 -32.94 -16.79
N GLN A 138 -6.87 -32.10 -16.60
CA GLN A 138 -7.67 -31.57 -17.71
C GLN A 138 -6.87 -30.66 -18.63
N ALA A 139 -5.87 -29.96 -18.10
CA ALA A 139 -4.96 -29.12 -18.86
C ALA A 139 -3.80 -29.89 -19.51
N GLY A 140 -3.72 -31.22 -19.34
CA GLY A 140 -2.68 -32.06 -19.94
C GLY A 140 -1.33 -32.04 -19.22
N PHE A 141 -1.32 -31.64 -17.93
CA PHE A 141 -0.15 -31.70 -17.04
C PHE A 141 -0.19 -32.92 -16.11
#